data_AF-A0AAU6QDB5-F1
#
_entry.id   AF-A0AAU6QDB5-F1
#
_cell.length_a   1.000
_cell.length_b   1.000
_cell.length_c   1.000
_cell.angle_alpha   90.00
_cell.angle_beta   90.00
_cell.angle_gamma   90.00
#
_symmetry.space_group_name_H-M   'P 1'
#
loop_
_entity.id
_entity.type
_entity.pdbx_description
1 polymer ?
#
loop_
_entity_poly.entity_id
_entity_poly.type
_entity_poly.pdbx_seq_one_letter_code
_entity_poly.pdbx_strand_id
1 'polypeptide(L)'
;MITFNIFTQFIPVTILLLPISFMGGIVATSWTFLSSSSHWLIGRQHSLPIFIKLVFNFLSPTNSGNSLSWLPLLITLFLICLCFNLLSLIPYSFSHTSHLSFTFSLSLPLWISVTTLGIISNWKNKLTHLVPQGTPIWLIPLMVIIETLSLFIQPLTLGFRLGANLLAGHLLIFLCSCVVWQAFTQSFTFGIISSALIIILLLLEIAVAFIQATVFFILSKNYLEDNLT
;
A
#
# COMPACT_ATOMS: atom_id res chain seq x y z
N MET A 1 -1.47 7.59 -34.29
CA MET A 1 -0.28 8.27 -33.72
C MET A 1 -0.08 7.77 -32.29
N ILE A 2 0.29 6.50 -32.11
CA ILE A 2 0.79 5.96 -30.84
C ILE A 2 2.26 5.65 -31.12
N THR A 3 3.10 6.68 -31.09
CA THR A 3 4.56 6.54 -31.22
C THR A 3 5.26 6.81 -29.89
N PHE A 4 4.49 7.02 -28.82
CA PHE A 4 5.03 7.03 -27.46
C PHE A 4 4.83 5.66 -26.83
N ASN A 5 5.92 5.11 -26.32
CA ASN A 5 5.95 3.85 -25.58
C ASN A 5 5.03 4.00 -24.37
N ILE A 6 4.05 3.11 -24.17
CA ILE A 6 3.07 3.19 -23.07
C ILE A 6 3.78 3.27 -21.69
N PHE A 7 4.98 2.71 -21.62
CA PHE A 7 5.81 2.71 -20.42
C PHE A 7 6.55 4.02 -20.12
N THR A 8 6.50 5.04 -20.99
CA THR A 8 7.22 6.31 -20.73
C THR A 8 6.73 7.01 -19.46
N GLN A 9 5.47 6.80 -19.06
CA GLN A 9 4.90 7.35 -17.84
C GLN A 9 5.56 6.82 -16.55
N PHE A 10 6.21 5.66 -16.60
CA PHE A 10 6.89 5.05 -15.45
C PHE A 10 8.39 5.37 -15.42
N ILE A 11 8.92 6.09 -16.42
CA ILE A 11 10.34 6.44 -16.41
C ILE A 11 10.54 7.62 -15.45
N PRO A 12 11.38 7.49 -14.41
CA PRO A 12 11.65 8.61 -13.51
C PRO A 12 12.37 9.73 -14.25
N VAL A 13 11.66 10.81 -14.53
CA VAL A 13 12.23 12.01 -15.17
C VAL A 13 13.01 12.81 -14.13
N THR A 14 14.15 13.37 -14.53
CA THR A 14 14.96 14.27 -13.71
C THR A 14 14.79 15.71 -14.19
N ILE A 15 14.51 16.64 -13.28
CA ILE A 15 14.56 18.09 -13.54
C ILE A 15 15.81 18.64 -12.84
N LEU A 16 16.72 19.27 -13.60
CA LEU A 16 17.87 20.02 -13.08
C LEU A 16 18.75 19.26 -12.05
N LEU A 17 18.86 17.92 -12.16
CA LEU A 17 19.47 16.93 -11.25
C LEU A 17 18.54 16.27 -10.21
N LEU A 18 17.41 16.86 -9.84
CA LEU A 18 16.50 16.25 -8.88
C LEU A 18 15.52 15.30 -9.59
N PRO A 19 15.39 14.04 -9.16
CA PRO A 19 14.39 13.15 -9.72
C PRO A 19 12.99 13.61 -9.30
N ILE A 20 12.02 13.63 -10.23
CA ILE A 20 10.62 13.98 -9.95
C ILE A 20 10.04 13.09 -8.84
N SER A 21 10.56 11.88 -8.72
CA SER A 21 10.18 10.91 -7.69
C SER A 21 10.48 11.40 -6.26
N PHE A 22 11.49 12.24 -6.09
CA PHE A 22 11.78 12.82 -4.77
C PHE A 22 10.79 13.94 -4.44
N MET A 23 10.51 14.82 -5.40
CA MET A 23 9.57 15.92 -5.20
C MET A 23 8.13 15.40 -4.99
N GLY A 24 7.71 14.40 -5.75
CA GLY A 24 6.41 13.75 -5.55
C GLY A 24 6.29 13.11 -4.16
N GLY A 25 7.37 12.54 -3.62
CA GLY A 25 7.41 12.02 -2.25
C GLY A 25 7.24 13.10 -1.18
N ILE A 26 7.87 14.26 -1.38
CA ILE A 26 7.69 15.41 -0.49
C ILE A 26 6.24 15.90 -0.55
N VAL A 27 5.65 15.99 -1.75
CA VAL A 27 4.25 16.38 -1.92
C VAL A 27 3.31 15.37 -1.24
N ALA A 28 3.54 14.07 -1.41
CA ALA A 28 2.73 13.01 -0.79
C ALA A 28 2.75 13.07 0.74
N THR A 29 3.88 13.49 1.34
CA THR A 29 4.05 13.57 2.79
C THR A 29 3.75 14.95 3.37
N SER A 30 3.63 15.98 2.53
CA SER A 30 3.47 17.38 2.94
C SER A 30 2.25 17.63 3.85
N TRP A 31 1.17 16.88 3.67
CA TRP A 31 -0.04 17.01 4.47
C TRP A 31 0.18 16.69 5.95
N THR A 32 1.22 15.93 6.30
CA THR A 32 1.59 15.65 7.69
C THR A 32 2.05 16.90 8.43
N PHE A 33 2.62 17.89 7.74
CA PHE A 33 2.96 19.18 8.36
C PHE A 33 1.73 19.99 8.74
N LEU A 34 0.58 19.75 8.10
CA LEU A 34 -0.67 20.46 8.38
C LEU A 34 -1.40 19.91 9.62
N SER A 35 -0.90 18.84 10.26
CA SER A 35 -1.55 18.24 11.43
C SER A 35 -1.19 18.92 12.75
N SER A 36 -0.25 19.88 12.78
CA SER A 36 0.12 20.58 14.02
C SER A 36 -0.87 21.70 14.33
N SER A 37 -1.70 21.54 15.35
CA SER A 37 -2.49 22.63 15.92
C SER A 37 -1.65 23.39 16.96
N SER A 38 -1.13 24.57 16.60
CA SER A 38 -0.49 25.48 17.55
C SER A 38 -1.50 26.29 18.38
N HIS A 39 -2.74 26.39 17.90
CA HIS A 39 -3.79 27.18 18.52
C HIS A 39 -4.86 26.29 19.16
N TRP A 40 -5.41 26.77 20.28
CA TRP A 40 -6.47 26.10 21.03
C TRP A 40 -7.84 26.18 20.33
N LEU A 41 -8.00 27.10 19.38
CA LEU A 41 -9.24 27.28 18.63
C LEU A 41 -9.34 26.31 17.46
N ILE A 42 -10.51 25.68 17.34
CA ILE A 42 -10.80 24.71 16.29
C ILE A 42 -10.97 25.43 14.95
N GLY A 43 -9.87 25.54 14.20
CA GLY A 43 -9.87 25.95 12.79
C GLY A 43 -10.05 24.79 11.81
N ARG A 44 -10.12 25.11 10.50
CA ARG A 44 -10.21 24.12 9.40
C ARG A 44 -9.07 23.07 9.43
N GLN A 45 -7.91 23.42 9.98
CA GLN A 45 -6.76 22.53 10.11
C GLN A 45 -7.00 21.35 11.08
N HIS A 46 -8.02 21.42 11.96
CA HIS A 46 -8.37 20.31 12.85
C HIS A 46 -9.03 19.11 12.15
N SER A 47 -9.44 19.22 10.89
CA SER A 47 -10.04 18.08 10.17
C SER A 47 -9.07 16.89 10.04
N LEU A 48 -7.78 17.17 9.86
CA LEU A 48 -6.73 16.15 9.73
C LEU A 48 -6.49 15.36 11.02
N PRO A 49 -6.25 15.97 12.20
CA PRO A 49 -6.11 15.21 13.44
C PRO A 49 -7.41 14.48 13.82
N ILE A 50 -8.58 15.02 13.48
CA ILE A 50 -9.86 14.32 13.65
C ILE A 50 -9.92 13.06 12.77
N PHE A 51 -9.53 13.17 11.49
CA PHE A 51 -9.43 12.01 10.59
C PHE A 51 -8.45 10.96 11.11
N ILE A 52 -7.26 11.37 11.54
CA ILE A 52 -6.27 10.44 12.12
C ILE A 52 -6.83 9.75 13.37
N LYS A 53 -7.55 10.47 14.23
CA LYS A 53 -8.21 9.89 15.41
C LYS A 53 -9.31 8.90 15.04
N LEU A 54 -10.11 9.21 14.01
CA LEU A 54 -11.12 8.29 13.48
C LEU A 54 -10.48 7.01 12.93
N VAL A 55 -9.43 7.15 12.12
CA VAL A 55 -8.65 6.04 11.57
C VAL A 55 -8.05 5.20 12.70
N PHE A 56 -7.46 5.84 13.71
CA PHE A 56 -6.92 5.16 14.89
C PHE A 56 -8.01 4.30 15.56
N ASN A 57 -9.16 4.89 15.85
CA ASN A 57 -10.27 4.18 16.50
C ASN A 57 -10.83 3.05 15.63
N PHE A 58 -10.90 3.22 14.31
CA PHE A 58 -11.41 2.22 13.37
C PHE A 58 -10.46 1.04 13.20
N LEU A 59 -9.15 1.30 13.25
CA LEU A 59 -8.09 0.33 13.07
C LEU A 59 -7.62 -0.30 14.39
N SER A 60 -8.03 0.28 15.52
CA SER A 60 -7.78 -0.22 16.88
C SER A 60 -8.90 -1.09 17.48
N PRO A 61 -9.71 -1.90 16.76
CA PRO A 61 -10.58 -2.82 17.45
C PRO A 61 -9.73 -4.01 17.88
N THR A 62 -9.84 -4.32 19.18
CA THR A 62 -9.42 -5.56 19.81
C THR A 62 -7.94 -5.88 19.71
N ASN A 63 -7.13 -5.36 20.66
CA ASN A 63 -6.13 -6.19 21.32
C ASN A 63 -5.59 -5.63 22.64
N SER A 64 -5.52 -6.51 23.63
CA SER A 64 -4.93 -6.29 24.94
C SER A 64 -3.53 -6.90 24.96
N GLY A 65 -2.49 -6.09 24.86
CA GLY A 65 -1.10 -6.57 24.98
C GLY A 65 -0.03 -5.63 24.42
N ASN A 66 1.18 -6.17 24.23
CA ASN A 66 2.36 -5.45 23.72
C ASN A 66 2.20 -4.90 22.29
N SER A 67 1.25 -5.41 21.50
CA SER A 67 0.96 -4.95 20.13
C SER A 67 0.44 -3.51 20.07
N LEU A 68 -0.09 -2.97 21.18
CA LEU A 68 -0.57 -1.59 21.27
C LEU A 68 0.56 -0.56 21.07
N SER A 69 1.80 -0.91 21.44
CA SER A 69 2.98 -0.02 21.32
C SER A 69 3.41 0.21 19.87
N TRP A 70 3.17 -0.76 18.99
CA TRP A 70 3.52 -0.71 17.56
C TRP A 70 2.41 -0.12 16.69
N LEU A 71 1.20 -0.01 17.24
CA LEU A 71 0.03 0.50 16.55
C LEU A 71 0.24 1.90 15.92
N PRO A 72 0.88 2.88 16.60
CA PRO A 72 1.16 4.18 15.98
C PRO A 72 2.02 4.08 14.72
N LEU A 73 3.03 3.20 14.71
CA LEU A 73 3.90 2.98 13.55
C LEU A 73 3.13 2.32 12.39
N LEU A 74 2.26 1.35 12.68
CA LEU A 74 1.41 0.72 11.66
C LEU A 74 0.44 1.74 11.03
N ILE A 75 -0.11 2.66 11.83
CA ILE A 75 -1.02 3.70 11.34
C ILE A 75 -0.28 4.73 10.49
N THR A 76 0.93 5.15 10.85
CA THR A 76 1.70 6.07 10.00
C THR A 76 2.03 5.45 8.66
N LEU A 77 2.41 4.17 8.63
CA LEU A 77 2.66 3.43 7.39
C LEU A 77 1.42 3.27 6.52
N PHE A 78 0.26 2.98 7.15
CA PHE A 78 -1.03 2.97 6.47
C PHE A 78 -1.33 4.31 5.79
N LEU A 79 -1.17 5.41 6.52
CA LEU A 79 -1.42 6.76 6.02
C LEU A 79 -0.47 7.14 4.88
N ILE A 80 0.83 6.82 5.01
CA ILE A 80 1.82 7.05 3.96
C ILE A 80 1.45 6.27 2.69
N CYS A 81 1.10 4.98 2.83
CA CYS A 81 0.70 4.14 1.71
C CYS A 81 -0.55 4.68 1.02
N LEU A 82 -1.57 5.08 1.79
CA LEU A 82 -2.81 5.65 1.26
C LEU A 82 -2.54 6.95 0.48
N CYS A 83 -1.68 7.83 0.98
CA CYS A 83 -1.31 9.06 0.29
C CYS A 83 -0.58 8.82 -1.02
N PHE A 84 0.37 7.88 -1.06
CA PHE A 84 1.06 7.54 -2.31
C PHE A 84 0.10 6.94 -3.35
N ASN A 85 -0.83 6.08 -2.93
CA ASN A 85 -1.81 5.47 -3.83
C ASN A 85 -2.82 6.51 -4.37
N LEU A 86 -3.26 7.46 -3.54
CA LEU A 86 -4.15 8.52 -3.98
C LEU A 86 -3.44 9.54 -4.88
N LEU A 87 -2.20 9.89 -4.57
CA LEU A 87 -1.41 10.80 -5.41
C LEU A 87 -1.21 10.21 -6.81
N SER A 88 -0.99 8.89 -6.92
CA SER A 88 -0.82 8.22 -8.22
C SER A 88 -2.04 8.24 -9.14
N LEU A 89 -3.22 8.56 -8.63
CA LEU A 89 -4.45 8.63 -9.42
C LEU A 89 -4.67 10.00 -10.07
N ILE A 90 -3.90 11.02 -9.66
CA ILE A 90 -3.99 12.35 -10.24
C ILE A 90 -3.40 12.31 -11.66
N PRO A 91 -4.10 12.84 -12.68
CA PRO A 91 -3.57 12.82 -14.05
C PRO A 91 -2.22 13.54 -14.12
N TYR A 92 -1.28 12.96 -14.87
CA TYR A 92 0.09 13.44 -15.03
C TYR A 92 0.96 13.43 -13.76
N SER A 93 0.51 12.79 -12.68
CA SER A 93 1.38 12.55 -11.52
C SER A 93 2.27 11.32 -11.76
N PHE A 94 3.43 11.31 -11.10
CA PHE A 94 4.31 10.15 -11.11
C PHE A 94 3.89 9.16 -10.02
N SER A 95 3.64 7.91 -10.38
CA SER A 95 3.18 6.87 -9.46
C SER A 95 4.35 6.14 -8.77
N HIS A 96 4.77 6.64 -7.60
CA HIS A 96 5.88 6.03 -6.84
C HIS A 96 5.66 4.54 -6.52
N THR A 97 4.41 4.16 -6.22
CA THR A 97 4.01 2.80 -5.82
C THR A 97 3.98 1.80 -6.97
N SER A 98 4.01 2.25 -8.24
CA SER A 98 4.15 1.34 -9.39
C SER A 98 5.52 0.67 -9.45
N HIS A 99 6.55 1.32 -8.88
CA HIS A 99 7.88 0.73 -8.79
C HIS A 99 7.95 -0.26 -7.64
N LEU A 100 8.18 -1.51 -7.97
CA LEU A 100 8.37 -2.60 -7.02
C LEU A 100 9.48 -2.33 -6.00
N SER A 101 10.51 -1.56 -6.39
CA SER A 101 11.58 -1.14 -5.47
C SER A 101 11.05 -0.29 -4.32
N PHE A 102 10.12 0.61 -4.60
CA PHE A 102 9.49 1.46 -3.58
C PHE A 102 8.58 0.64 -2.66
N THR A 103 7.76 -0.26 -3.21
CA THR A 103 6.85 -1.06 -2.39
C THR A 103 7.59 -2.07 -1.50
N PHE A 104 8.68 -2.65 -2.00
CA PHE A 104 9.55 -3.49 -1.17
C PHE A 104 10.32 -2.71 -0.11
N SER A 105 10.68 -1.44 -0.37
CA SER A 105 11.32 -0.59 0.64
C SER A 105 10.43 -0.33 1.85
N LEU A 106 9.10 -0.38 1.68
CA LEU A 106 8.13 -0.32 2.78
C LEU A 106 7.91 -1.69 3.43
N SER A 107 7.70 -2.73 2.62
CA SER A 107 7.30 -4.05 3.13
C SER A 107 8.42 -4.85 3.79
N LEU A 108 9.65 -4.80 3.27
CA LEU A 108 10.77 -5.62 3.78
C LEU A 108 11.22 -5.18 5.18
N PRO A 109 11.45 -3.88 5.47
CA PRO A 109 11.86 -3.45 6.81
C PRO A 109 10.81 -3.78 7.88
N LEU A 110 9.53 -3.66 7.55
CA LEU A 110 8.45 -4.05 8.44
C LEU A 110 8.52 -5.52 8.81
N TRP A 111 8.65 -6.39 7.81
CA TRP A 111 8.77 -7.81 8.05
C TRP A 111 10.04 -8.18 8.83
N ILE A 112 11.19 -7.56 8.51
CA ILE A 112 12.42 -7.76 9.28
C ILE A 112 12.21 -7.33 10.74
N SER A 113 11.57 -6.19 10.99
CA SER A 113 11.31 -5.73 12.36
C SER A 113 10.40 -6.70 13.13
N VAL A 114 9.28 -7.14 12.54
CA VAL A 114 8.35 -8.07 13.19
C VAL A 114 9.00 -9.43 13.45
N THR A 115 9.73 -9.97 12.48
CA THR A 115 10.38 -11.29 12.63
C THR A 115 11.51 -11.28 13.65
N THR A 116 12.33 -10.21 13.70
CA THR A 116 13.39 -10.05 14.70
C THR A 116 12.81 -9.88 16.10
N LEU A 117 11.75 -9.09 16.27
CA LEU A 117 11.07 -8.94 17.56
C LEU A 117 10.49 -10.25 18.07
N GLY A 118 9.82 -11.03 17.23
CA GLY A 118 9.27 -12.33 17.64
C GLY A 118 10.35 -13.35 18.02
N ILE A 119 11.53 -13.25 17.40
CA ILE A 119 12.72 -14.04 17.76
C ILE A 119 13.25 -13.66 19.14
N ILE A 120 13.31 -12.36 19.43
CA ILE A 120 13.85 -11.81 20.68
C ILE A 120 12.88 -12.05 21.85
N SER A 121 11.58 -11.87 21.64
CA SER A 121 10.57 -12.00 22.71
C SER A 121 10.43 -13.45 23.17
N ASN A 122 10.14 -14.38 22.25
CA ASN A 122 9.76 -15.75 22.58
C ASN A 122 10.31 -16.77 21.55
N TRP A 123 11.63 -16.98 21.54
CA TRP A 123 12.28 -17.96 20.64
C TRP A 123 11.63 -19.36 20.69
N LYS A 124 11.31 -19.84 21.90
CA LYS A 124 10.71 -21.16 22.08
C LYS A 124 9.27 -21.24 21.54
N ASN A 125 8.47 -20.21 21.77
CA ASN A 125 7.08 -20.19 21.30
C ASN A 125 7.00 -20.09 19.77
N LYS A 126 7.92 -19.33 19.18
CA LYS A 126 8.05 -19.20 17.73
C LYS A 126 8.41 -20.53 17.06
N LEU A 127 9.31 -21.31 17.66
CA LEU A 127 9.66 -22.64 17.17
C LEU A 127 8.52 -23.65 17.31
N THR A 128 7.71 -23.55 18.37
CA THR A 128 6.54 -24.42 18.54
C THR A 128 5.41 -24.08 17.58
N HIS A 129 5.27 -22.81 17.16
CA HIS A 129 4.29 -22.42 16.14
C HIS A 129 4.63 -22.96 14.73
N LEU A 130 5.88 -23.36 14.48
CA LEU A 130 6.27 -23.97 13.20
C LEU A 130 5.68 -25.38 13.00
N VAL A 131 5.19 -26.03 14.07
CA VAL A 131 4.59 -27.36 14.01
C VAL A 131 3.26 -27.36 14.77
N PRO A 132 2.11 -27.47 14.09
CA PRO A 132 0.82 -27.53 14.75
C PRO A 132 0.73 -28.82 15.57
N GLN A 133 0.06 -28.71 16.71
CA GLN A 133 -0.07 -29.80 17.65
C GLN A 133 -0.87 -30.95 17.01
N GLY A 134 -0.31 -32.16 17.02
CA GLY A 134 -0.99 -33.36 16.53
C GLY A 134 -0.54 -33.88 15.16
N THR A 135 0.51 -33.34 14.55
CA THR A 135 1.04 -33.89 13.28
C THR A 135 1.78 -35.22 13.49
N PRO A 136 1.54 -36.24 12.64
CA PRO A 136 2.28 -37.49 12.70
C PRO A 136 3.78 -37.25 12.44
N ILE A 137 4.65 -37.99 13.15
CA ILE A 137 6.10 -37.74 13.22
C ILE A 137 6.80 -37.67 11.85
N TRP A 138 6.27 -38.41 10.87
CA TRP A 138 6.80 -38.48 9.50
C TRP A 138 6.55 -37.21 8.67
N LEU A 139 5.49 -36.44 8.95
CA LEU A 139 5.15 -35.24 8.18
C LEU A 139 5.80 -33.96 8.74
N ILE A 140 6.38 -34.02 9.94
CA ILE A 140 6.97 -32.86 10.64
C ILE A 140 8.05 -32.17 9.77
N PRO A 141 9.02 -32.86 9.15
CA PRO A 141 10.06 -32.19 8.37
C PRO A 141 9.52 -31.42 7.18
N LEU A 142 8.51 -31.98 6.48
CA LEU A 142 7.86 -31.33 5.34
C LEU A 142 7.11 -30.07 5.78
N MET A 143 6.42 -30.14 6.92
CA MET A 143 5.65 -29.00 7.41
C MET A 143 6.54 -27.81 7.80
N VAL A 144 7.66 -28.06 8.47
CA VAL A 144 8.62 -27.01 8.83
C VAL A 144 9.14 -26.29 7.59
N ILE A 145 9.41 -27.02 6.49
CA ILE A 145 9.84 -26.42 5.22
C ILE A 145 8.75 -25.52 4.64
N ILE A 146 7.49 -25.96 4.64
CA ILE A 146 6.38 -25.17 4.09
C ILE A 146 6.12 -23.92 4.93
N GLU A 147 6.17 -24.03 6.26
CA GLU A 147 5.93 -22.90 7.15
C GLU A 147 7.07 -21.87 7.06
N THR A 148 8.33 -22.33 7.00
CA THR A 148 9.47 -21.43 6.77
C THR A 148 9.37 -20.71 5.43
N LEU A 149 8.98 -21.41 4.35
CA LEU A 149 8.70 -20.78 3.05
C LEU A 149 7.53 -19.78 3.12
N SER A 150 6.45 -20.11 3.82
CA SER A 150 5.30 -19.22 4.03
C SER A 150 5.75 -17.90 4.68
N LEU A 151 6.56 -17.96 5.74
CA LEU A 151 7.11 -16.78 6.41
C LEU A 151 7.94 -15.90 5.47
N PHE A 152 8.70 -16.47 4.53
CA PHE A 152 9.47 -15.71 3.53
C PHE A 152 8.60 -15.11 2.41
N ILE A 153 7.51 -15.78 2.04
CA ILE A 153 6.61 -15.33 0.97
C ILE A 153 5.73 -14.15 1.42
N GLN A 154 5.42 -14.04 2.72
CA GLN A 154 4.60 -12.96 3.30
C GLN A 154 5.02 -11.53 2.88
N PRO A 155 6.28 -11.06 3.08
CA PRO A 155 6.68 -9.71 2.67
C PRO A 155 6.69 -9.54 1.16
N LEU A 156 6.99 -10.61 0.42
CA LEU A 156 6.98 -10.60 -1.04
C LEU A 156 5.56 -10.37 -1.56
N THR A 157 4.58 -11.09 -1.01
CA THR A 157 3.17 -10.96 -1.42
C THR A 157 2.59 -9.59 -1.06
N LEU A 158 2.95 -9.04 0.10
CA LEU A 158 2.49 -7.73 0.53
C LEU A 158 3.01 -6.60 -0.40
N GLY A 159 4.31 -6.60 -0.68
CA GLY A 159 4.94 -5.62 -1.58
C GLY A 159 4.47 -5.75 -3.04
N PHE A 160 4.33 -6.98 -3.54
CA PHE A 160 3.84 -7.23 -4.90
C PHE A 160 2.38 -6.81 -5.07
N ARG A 161 1.52 -7.08 -4.07
CA ARG A 161 0.11 -6.69 -4.11
C ARG A 161 -0.05 -5.18 -4.22
N LEU A 162 0.78 -4.41 -3.51
CA LEU A 162 0.72 -2.96 -3.56
C LEU A 162 1.10 -2.42 -4.95
N GLY A 163 2.22 -2.91 -5.48
CA GLY A 163 2.78 -2.39 -6.74
C GLY A 163 2.01 -2.85 -7.97
N ALA A 164 1.64 -4.12 -8.03
CA ALA A 164 0.95 -4.69 -9.20
C ALA A 164 -0.43 -4.05 -9.41
N ASN A 165 -1.20 -3.81 -8.35
CA ASN A 165 -2.55 -3.26 -8.46
C ASN A 165 -2.54 -1.83 -9.03
N LEU A 166 -1.60 -0.98 -8.61
CA LEU A 166 -1.50 0.41 -9.09
C LEU A 166 -0.80 0.50 -10.45
N LEU A 167 0.18 -0.36 -10.72
CA LEU A 167 0.79 -0.44 -12.05
C LEU A 167 -0.23 -0.90 -13.11
N ALA A 168 -1.02 -1.93 -12.79
CA ALA A 168 -2.04 -2.46 -13.69
C ALA A 168 -3.17 -1.44 -13.89
N GLY A 169 -3.66 -0.79 -12.83
CA GLY A 169 -4.71 0.22 -12.91
C GLY A 169 -4.32 1.38 -13.82
N HIS A 170 -3.16 1.98 -13.60
CA HIS A 170 -2.66 3.09 -14.42
C HIS A 170 -2.46 2.71 -15.90
N LEU A 171 -1.96 1.49 -16.18
CA LEU A 171 -1.88 0.97 -17.55
C LEU A 171 -3.27 0.79 -18.17
N LEU A 172 -4.23 0.31 -17.40
CA LEU A 172 -5.60 0.05 -17.85
C LEU A 172 -6.34 1.37 -18.14
N ILE A 173 -6.20 2.40 -17.30
CA ILE A 173 -6.68 3.77 -17.58
C ILE A 173 -6.07 4.29 -18.88
N PHE A 174 -4.75 4.19 -19.04
CA PHE A 174 -4.05 4.71 -20.21
C PHE A 174 -4.52 4.02 -21.51
N LEU A 175 -4.61 2.69 -21.51
CA LEU A 175 -5.09 1.93 -22.66
C LEU A 175 -6.55 2.27 -22.99
N CYS A 176 -7.40 2.38 -21.97
CA CYS A 176 -8.79 2.79 -22.16
C CYS A 176 -8.88 4.21 -22.74
N SER A 177 -8.04 5.14 -22.27
CA SER A 177 -7.98 6.51 -22.79
C SER A 177 -7.64 6.56 -24.29
N CYS A 178 -6.74 5.68 -24.75
CA CYS A 178 -6.41 5.56 -26.18
C CYS A 178 -7.60 5.07 -27.00
N VAL A 179 -8.36 4.09 -26.46
CA VAL A 179 -9.57 3.57 -27.10
C VAL A 179 -10.65 4.64 -27.16
N VAL A 180 -10.85 5.41 -26.09
CA VAL A 180 -11.83 6.52 -26.05
C VAL A 180 -11.45 7.61 -27.05
N TRP A 181 -10.16 7.96 -27.14
CA TRP A 181 -9.69 8.91 -28.14
C TRP A 181 -10.01 8.42 -29.56
N GLN A 182 -9.73 7.16 -29.87
CA GLN A 182 -10.06 6.57 -31.17
C GLN A 182 -11.57 6.50 -31.41
N ALA A 183 -12.37 6.23 -30.37
CA ALA A 183 -13.84 6.25 -30.46
C ALA A 183 -14.38 7.63 -30.84
N PHE A 184 -13.85 8.72 -30.26
CA PHE A 184 -14.22 10.09 -30.63
C PHE A 184 -13.89 10.43 -32.08
N THR A 185 -12.80 9.88 -32.63
CA THR A 185 -12.46 10.09 -34.05
C THR A 185 -13.42 9.40 -35.02
N GLN A 186 -14.11 8.33 -34.59
CA GLN A 186 -15.07 7.59 -35.41
C GLN A 186 -16.47 8.21 -35.33
N SER A 187 -16.98 8.44 -34.13
CA SER A 187 -18.26 9.11 -33.91
C SER A 187 -18.36 9.72 -32.52
N PHE A 188 -19.01 10.88 -32.43
CA PHE A 188 -19.15 11.62 -31.17
C PHE A 188 -19.98 10.86 -30.12
N THR A 189 -21.05 10.18 -30.55
CA THR A 189 -21.93 9.38 -29.67
C THR A 189 -21.19 8.20 -29.06
N PHE A 190 -20.42 7.47 -29.86
CA PHE A 190 -19.61 6.35 -29.38
C PHE A 190 -18.49 6.81 -28.44
N GLY A 191 -17.88 7.96 -28.72
CA GLY A 191 -16.93 8.63 -27.83
C GLY A 191 -17.51 8.88 -26.43
N ILE A 192 -18.71 9.45 -26.33
CA ILE A 192 -19.38 9.69 -25.04
C ILE A 192 -19.63 8.39 -24.28
N ILE A 193 -20.16 7.36 -24.94
CA ILE A 193 -20.43 6.06 -24.31
C ILE A 193 -19.13 5.46 -23.76
N SER A 194 -18.05 5.52 -24.56
CA SER A 194 -16.75 5.01 -24.15
C SER A 194 -16.12 5.81 -22.99
N SER A 195 -16.38 7.11 -22.90
CA SER A 195 -15.91 7.94 -21.78
C SER A 195 -16.51 7.55 -20.43
N ALA A 196 -17.74 7.01 -20.41
CA ALA A 196 -18.36 6.49 -19.19
C ALA A 196 -17.54 5.33 -18.58
N LEU A 197 -16.89 4.52 -19.43
CA LEU A 197 -16.03 3.42 -18.99
C LEU A 197 -14.83 3.96 -18.19
N ILE A 198 -14.16 5.02 -18.65
CA ILE A 198 -13.04 5.65 -17.92
C ILE A 198 -13.49 6.14 -16.56
N ILE A 199 -14.67 6.75 -16.45
CA ILE A 199 -15.20 7.26 -15.17
C ILE A 199 -15.42 6.11 -14.19
N ILE A 200 -16.02 5.00 -14.64
CA ILE A 200 -16.25 3.81 -13.81
C ILE A 200 -14.92 3.20 -13.36
N LEU A 201 -13.93 3.15 -14.24
CA LEU A 201 -12.60 2.62 -13.98
C LEU A 201 -11.84 3.49 -12.97
N LEU A 202 -11.94 4.83 -13.07
CA LEU A 202 -11.37 5.74 -12.09
C LEU A 202 -11.98 5.52 -10.69
N LEU A 203 -13.31 5.36 -10.61
CA LEU A 203 -13.99 5.04 -9.35
C LEU A 203 -13.53 3.70 -8.77
N LEU A 204 -13.36 2.68 -9.62
CA LEU A 204 -12.82 1.39 -9.23
C LEU A 204 -11.40 1.54 -8.67
N GLU A 205 -10.54 2.31 -9.33
CA GLU A 205 -9.14 2.44 -8.90
C GLU A 205 -8.99 3.25 -7.62
N ILE A 206 -9.84 4.26 -7.41
CA ILE A 206 -9.95 4.93 -6.10
C ILE A 206 -10.35 3.92 -5.01
N ALA A 207 -11.34 3.06 -5.26
CA ALA A 207 -11.75 2.04 -4.29
C ALA A 207 -10.61 1.04 -4.02
N VAL A 208 -9.91 0.58 -5.05
CA VAL A 208 -8.76 -0.33 -4.92
C VAL A 208 -7.62 0.33 -4.14
N ALA A 209 -7.36 1.63 -4.32
CA ALA A 209 -6.33 2.36 -3.57
C ALA A 209 -6.60 2.35 -2.06
N PHE A 210 -7.85 2.54 -1.63
CA PHE A 210 -8.26 2.44 -0.23
C PHE A 210 -8.18 1.00 0.30
N ILE A 211 -8.73 0.02 -0.43
CA ILE A 211 -8.72 -1.40 -0.04
C ILE A 211 -7.27 -1.90 0.11
N GLN A 212 -6.39 -1.50 -0.79
CA GLN A 212 -5.01 -1.94 -0.78
C GLN A 212 -4.26 -1.44 0.46
N ALA A 213 -4.49 -0.19 0.87
CA ALA A 213 -3.91 0.36 2.09
C ALA A 213 -4.46 -0.33 3.35
N THR A 214 -5.77 -0.59 3.43
CA THR A 214 -6.37 -1.26 4.61
C THR A 214 -5.92 -2.71 4.74
N VAL A 215 -5.86 -3.45 3.62
CA VAL A 215 -5.34 -4.82 3.58
C VAL A 215 -3.88 -4.84 4.03
N PHE A 216 -3.07 -3.86 3.61
CA PHE A 216 -1.68 -3.74 4.08
C PHE A 216 -1.59 -3.61 5.60
N PHE A 217 -2.41 -2.71 6.17
CA PHE A 217 -2.49 -2.52 7.62
C PHE A 217 -2.91 -3.80 8.34
N ILE A 218 -4.01 -4.44 7.93
CA ILE A 218 -4.56 -5.63 8.61
C ILE A 218 -3.56 -6.79 8.59
N LEU A 219 -2.91 -7.06 7.46
CA LEU A 219 -1.89 -8.12 7.39
C LEU A 219 -0.71 -7.80 8.32
N SER A 220 -0.19 -6.57 8.28
CA SER A 220 0.93 -6.17 9.15
C SER A 220 0.60 -6.24 10.64
N LYS A 221 -0.65 -5.91 11.02
CA LYS A 221 -1.16 -6.07 12.39
C LYS A 221 -1.21 -7.55 12.78
N ASN A 222 -1.81 -8.42 11.96
CA ASN A 222 -1.91 -9.85 12.26
C ASN A 222 -0.51 -10.49 12.38
N TYR A 223 0.43 -10.12 11.51
CA TYR A 223 1.80 -10.62 11.61
C TYR A 223 2.48 -10.22 12.91
N LEU A 224 2.24 -8.99 13.38
CA LEU A 224 2.77 -8.55 14.67
C LEU A 224 2.16 -9.36 15.81
N GLU A 225 0.87 -9.67 15.75
CA GLU A 225 0.17 -10.46 16.77
C GLU A 225 0.69 -11.89 16.82
N ASP A 226 0.77 -12.57 15.67
CA ASP A 226 1.28 -13.93 15.55
C ASP A 226 2.73 -14.08 16.05
N ASN A 227 3.55 -13.03 15.92
CA ASN A 227 4.95 -13.05 16.38
C ASN A 227 5.12 -12.64 17.85
N LEU A 228 4.15 -11.93 18.45
CA LEU A 228 4.24 -11.46 19.84
C LEU A 228 3.55 -12.38 20.86
N THR A 229 2.56 -13.17 20.44
CA THR A 229 1.96 -14.24 21.27
C THR A 229 2.90 -15.44 21.35
#